data_AF-A0A8C4PJ17-F1
#
_entry.id   AF-A0A8C4PJ17-F1
#
_cell.length_a   1.000
_cell.length_b   1.000
_cell.length_c   1.000
_cell.angle_alpha   90.00
_cell.angle_beta   90.00
_cell.angle_gamma   90.00
#
_symmetry.space_group_name_H-M   'P 1'
#
loop_
_entity.id
_entity.type
_entity.pdbx_description
1 polymer ?
#
loop_
_entity_poly.entity_id
_entity_poly.type
_entity_poly.pdbx_seq_one_letter_code
_entity_poly.pdbx_strand_id
1 'polypeptide(L)'
;MTRRTKTPRKPLVKKGSQTSLKDPVGVYCRVRPLSFPDQECCIEVINNTTVQLHTPEGYRLNRNGDYKETQYSFKQVFGTHTTQKELFDVVANPLVDDLIHGKNGLLFTYGVTGSGKTYTMTGSPGEGGLLPRCLDMIFNSIGSFQAKRYVFKSNDRNSMDIQCEVDALLERQKREAMPNPKTPSSKRQVDPEFADMINVQDFCKAEEVDEDSVYGVFVSYIEIYNNYIYDLLEEVPFDPIRPKWNSCSTPMRSTDFVPPQSKLLREDKNHNMYVAGCTEVEVKSTEEAFEVFWRGQKKRRIANTHLNRESSRSHSVFNIKLVQAPLDADGDNVLQVKFCSVWSFSCSNQILNFWN
;
A
#
# COMPACT_ATOMS: atom_id res chain seq x y z
N MET A 1 16.64 -41.63 66.53
CA MET A 1 15.59 -41.29 65.54
C MET A 1 15.29 -39.81 65.64
N THR A 2 15.87 -38.99 64.76
CA THR A 2 15.66 -37.53 64.73
C THR A 2 15.21 -37.15 63.32
N ARG A 3 13.91 -36.85 63.20
CA ARG A 3 13.19 -36.53 61.96
C ARG A 3 13.69 -35.19 61.39
N ARG A 4 14.24 -35.20 60.17
CA ARG A 4 14.50 -33.98 59.37
C ARG A 4 13.17 -33.35 58.94
N THR A 5 12.90 -32.14 59.42
CA THR A 5 11.77 -31.29 59.03
C THR A 5 12.03 -30.66 57.65
N LYS A 6 11.06 -30.80 56.73
CA LYS A 6 11.10 -30.25 55.36
C LYS A 6 10.74 -28.75 55.38
N THR A 7 11.52 -27.94 54.66
CA THR A 7 11.31 -26.50 54.45
C THR A 7 10.04 -26.22 53.61
N PRO A 8 9.29 -25.12 53.84
CA PRO A 8 8.09 -24.82 53.08
C PRO A 8 8.42 -24.39 51.65
N ARG A 9 7.71 -24.94 50.65
CA ARG A 9 7.80 -24.51 49.24
C ARG A 9 7.20 -23.11 49.10
N LYS A 10 7.97 -22.16 48.57
CA LYS A 10 7.47 -20.86 48.11
C LYS A 10 6.38 -21.07 47.05
N PRO A 11 5.28 -20.29 47.04
CA PRO A 11 4.28 -20.37 45.98
C PRO A 11 4.91 -20.00 44.64
N LEU A 12 4.66 -20.83 43.63
CA LEU A 12 4.97 -20.51 42.24
C LEU A 12 4.13 -19.30 41.84
N VAL A 13 4.77 -18.15 41.66
CA VAL A 13 4.18 -17.01 40.97
C VAL A 13 3.86 -17.48 39.54
N LYS A 14 2.58 -17.69 39.24
CA LYS A 14 2.13 -17.83 37.85
C LYS A 14 2.55 -16.55 37.14
N LYS A 15 3.54 -16.64 36.25
CA LYS A 15 3.78 -15.60 35.24
C LYS A 15 2.42 -15.37 34.57
N GLY A 16 1.83 -14.19 34.80
CA GLY A 16 0.68 -13.76 34.03
C GLY A 16 1.04 -13.93 32.58
N SER A 17 0.22 -14.69 31.84
CA SER A 17 0.30 -14.65 30.39
C SER A 17 0.14 -13.19 30.01
N GLN A 18 1.21 -12.56 29.52
CA GLN A 18 1.03 -11.41 28.66
C GLN A 18 0.28 -11.95 27.44
N THR A 19 -1.04 -11.95 27.52
CA THR A 19 -1.89 -11.92 26.35
C THR A 19 -1.50 -10.64 25.65
N SER A 20 -0.62 -10.75 24.66
CA SER A 20 -0.44 -9.70 23.67
C SER A 20 -1.83 -9.33 23.21
N LEU A 21 -2.26 -8.11 23.53
CA LEU A 21 -3.48 -7.53 22.98
C LEU A 21 -3.21 -7.37 21.48
N LYS A 22 -3.45 -8.44 20.72
CA LYS A 22 -3.44 -8.37 19.26
C LYS A 22 -4.60 -7.46 18.90
N ASP A 23 -4.29 -6.33 18.30
CA ASP A 23 -5.32 -5.45 17.75
C ASP A 23 -6.14 -6.26 16.73
N PRO A 24 -7.45 -6.49 16.96
CA PRO A 24 -8.25 -7.31 16.06
C PRO A 24 -8.35 -6.64 14.69
N VAL A 25 -8.43 -7.47 13.64
CA VAL A 25 -8.61 -7.00 12.26
C VAL A 25 -9.87 -6.13 12.18
N GLY A 26 -9.69 -4.85 11.83
CA GLY A 26 -10.79 -3.93 11.60
C GLY A 26 -11.46 -4.19 10.26
N VAL A 27 -12.73 -4.61 10.28
CA VAL A 27 -13.53 -4.80 9.07
C VAL A 27 -14.55 -3.68 8.95
N TYR A 28 -14.44 -2.90 7.88
CA TYR A 28 -15.28 -1.74 7.59
C TYR A 28 -16.12 -2.00 6.34
N CYS A 29 -17.35 -1.49 6.32
CA CYS A 29 -18.22 -1.56 5.13
C CYS A 29 -18.46 -0.15 4.60
N ARG A 30 -18.31 0.06 3.29
CA ARG A 30 -18.64 1.33 2.64
C ARG A 30 -19.67 1.09 1.55
N VAL A 31 -20.82 1.74 1.68
CA VAL A 31 -21.92 1.67 0.72
C VAL A 31 -21.77 2.80 -0.30
N ARG A 32 -21.71 2.45 -1.59
CA ARG A 32 -21.65 3.44 -2.67
C ARG A 32 -23.03 4.05 -2.92
N PRO A 33 -23.11 5.32 -3.34
CA PRO A 33 -24.35 5.88 -3.88
C PRO A 33 -24.87 5.09 -5.08
N LEU A 34 -26.19 5.08 -5.23
CA LEU A 34 -26.85 4.57 -6.43
C LEU A 34 -26.50 5.45 -7.63
N SER A 35 -26.38 4.83 -8.80
CA SER A 35 -26.05 5.54 -10.03
C SER A 35 -27.26 6.28 -10.60
N PHE A 36 -28.47 5.82 -10.27
CA PHE A 36 -29.74 6.40 -10.68
C PHE A 36 -30.68 6.50 -9.47
N PRO A 37 -31.45 7.61 -9.31
CA PRO A 37 -32.37 7.79 -8.18
C PRO A 37 -33.47 6.72 -8.13
N ASP A 38 -33.92 6.23 -9.29
CA ASP A 38 -35.04 5.28 -9.40
C ASP A 38 -34.60 3.80 -9.29
N GLN A 39 -33.34 3.55 -8.94
CA GLN A 39 -32.83 2.19 -8.79
C GLN A 39 -33.21 1.63 -7.41
N GLU A 40 -33.77 0.42 -7.39
CA GLU A 40 -34.03 -0.27 -6.13
C GLU A 40 -32.75 -0.49 -5.34
N CYS A 41 -32.75 -0.07 -4.07
CA CYS A 41 -31.65 -0.27 -3.16
C CYS A 41 -31.83 -1.58 -2.40
N CYS A 42 -31.01 -2.58 -2.69
CA CYS A 42 -31.01 -3.86 -1.98
C CYS A 42 -30.22 -3.82 -0.65
N ILE A 43 -29.64 -2.66 -0.28
CA ILE A 43 -28.85 -2.49 0.94
C ILE A 43 -29.40 -1.31 1.72
N GLU A 44 -29.74 -1.54 2.98
CA GLU A 44 -30.15 -0.50 3.93
C GLU A 44 -29.13 -0.39 5.06
N VAL A 45 -28.71 0.84 5.38
CA VAL A 45 -27.83 1.10 6.52
C VAL A 45 -28.71 1.36 7.73
N ILE A 46 -28.83 0.37 8.62
CA ILE A 46 -29.65 0.50 9.85
C ILE A 46 -28.96 1.48 10.82
N ASN A 47 -27.65 1.31 11.01
CA ASN A 47 -26.86 2.13 11.91
C ASN A 47 -25.37 2.12 11.49
N ASN A 48 -24.52 2.76 12.28
CA ASN A 48 -23.07 2.88 12.03
C ASN A 48 -22.28 1.56 12.14
N THR A 49 -22.91 0.43 12.47
CA THR A 49 -22.26 -0.90 12.57
C THR A 49 -23.00 -1.99 11.79
N THR A 50 -24.25 -1.77 11.39
CA THR A 50 -25.10 -2.82 10.81
C THR A 50 -25.72 -2.39 9.49
N VAL A 51 -25.63 -3.27 8.50
CA VAL A 51 -26.36 -3.18 7.23
C VAL A 51 -27.33 -4.34 7.08
N GLN A 52 -28.42 -4.09 6.38
CA GLN A 52 -29.46 -5.06 6.04
C GLN A 52 -29.55 -5.22 4.54
N LEU A 53 -29.65 -6.46 4.09
CA LEU A 53 -29.88 -6.78 2.68
C LEU A 53 -31.33 -7.16 2.46
N HIS A 54 -31.94 -6.48 1.51
CA HIS A 54 -33.29 -6.71 1.01
C HIS A 54 -33.22 -7.52 -0.28
N THR A 55 -34.01 -8.59 -0.34
CA THR A 55 -34.11 -9.39 -1.56
C THR A 55 -35.03 -8.66 -2.55
N PRO A 56 -34.62 -8.44 -3.82
CA PRO A 56 -35.49 -7.77 -4.79
C PRO A 56 -36.83 -8.48 -4.97
N GLU A 57 -37.88 -7.71 -5.26
CA GLU A 57 -39.20 -8.27 -5.50
C GLU A 57 -39.17 -9.27 -6.67
N GLY A 58 -39.63 -10.50 -6.41
CA GLY A 58 -39.66 -11.59 -7.39
C GLY A 58 -38.64 -12.72 -7.15
N TYR A 59 -37.60 -12.53 -6.33
CA TYR A 59 -36.69 -13.60 -5.91
C TYR A 59 -37.22 -14.35 -4.68
N ARG A 60 -38.22 -15.21 -4.88
CA ARG A 60 -38.76 -16.11 -3.85
C ARG A 60 -37.78 -17.26 -3.56
N LEU A 61 -37.00 -17.17 -2.47
CA LEU A 61 -36.11 -18.26 -2.06
C LEU A 61 -36.85 -19.45 -1.41
N ASN A 62 -38.05 -19.24 -0.86
CA ASN A 62 -38.81 -20.28 -0.16
C ASN A 62 -40.24 -20.41 -0.68
N ARG A 63 -40.73 -21.65 -0.74
CA ARG A 63 -42.10 -22.05 -1.13
C ARG A 63 -43.19 -21.48 -0.21
N ASN A 64 -42.82 -20.87 0.92
CA ASN A 64 -43.71 -20.34 1.96
C ASN A 64 -43.86 -18.81 1.94
N GLY A 65 -43.13 -18.08 1.09
CA GLY A 65 -43.34 -16.62 0.91
C GLY A 65 -42.62 -15.69 1.90
N ASP A 66 -41.85 -16.21 2.86
CA ASP A 66 -41.06 -15.36 3.77
C ASP A 66 -39.81 -14.78 3.10
N TYR A 67 -39.67 -13.45 3.22
CA TYR A 67 -38.45 -12.73 2.85
C TYR A 67 -37.40 -12.95 3.94
N LYS A 68 -36.22 -13.47 3.57
CA LYS A 68 -35.12 -13.61 4.52
C LYS A 68 -34.27 -12.35 4.52
N GLU A 69 -34.66 -11.38 5.32
CA GLU A 69 -33.82 -10.24 5.63
C GLU A 69 -32.54 -10.72 6.30
N THR A 70 -31.39 -10.36 5.73
CA THR A 70 -30.08 -10.77 6.27
C THR A 70 -29.33 -9.53 6.72
N GLN A 71 -28.92 -9.52 7.99
CA GLN A 71 -28.14 -8.43 8.58
C GLN A 71 -26.68 -8.83 8.76
N TYR A 72 -25.79 -7.87 8.51
CA TYR A 72 -24.35 -8.03 8.68
C TYR A 72 -23.80 -6.91 9.57
N SER A 73 -22.93 -7.28 10.51
CA SER A 73 -22.30 -6.35 11.44
C SER A 73 -20.82 -6.16 11.12
N PHE A 74 -20.35 -4.91 11.22
CA PHE A 74 -19.01 -4.46 10.92
C PHE A 74 -18.49 -3.57 12.06
N LYS A 75 -17.17 -3.30 12.08
CA LYS A 75 -16.59 -2.34 13.03
C LYS A 75 -17.17 -0.94 12.83
N GLN A 76 -17.32 -0.53 11.58
CA GLN A 76 -18.08 0.65 11.20
C GLN A 76 -18.61 0.52 9.76
N VAL A 77 -19.78 1.10 9.53
CA VAL A 77 -20.48 1.20 8.25
C VAL A 77 -20.51 2.65 7.82
N PHE A 78 -20.02 2.91 6.62
CA PHE A 78 -20.02 4.20 5.96
C PHE A 78 -21.12 4.24 4.90
N GLY A 79 -22.07 5.16 5.08
CA GLY A 79 -23.20 5.33 4.17
C GLY A 79 -22.82 6.08 2.89
N THR A 80 -23.82 6.33 2.05
CA THR A 80 -23.65 7.00 0.76
C THR A 80 -23.21 8.47 0.87
N HIS A 81 -23.47 9.09 2.02
CA HIS A 81 -23.13 10.49 2.29
C HIS A 81 -21.73 10.65 2.93
N THR A 82 -21.06 9.54 3.26
CA THR A 82 -19.73 9.60 3.89
C THR A 82 -18.68 10.11 2.91
N THR A 83 -17.99 11.17 3.31
CA THR A 83 -16.93 11.79 2.49
C THR A 83 -15.63 10.97 2.52
N GLN A 84 -14.74 11.23 1.55
CA GLN A 84 -13.40 10.62 1.54
C GLN A 84 -12.57 10.98 2.78
N LYS A 85 -12.76 12.21 3.31
CA LYS A 85 -12.08 12.69 4.51
C LYS A 85 -12.54 11.94 5.75
N GLU A 86 -13.85 11.82 5.97
CA GLU A 86 -14.39 11.07 7.12
C GLU A 86 -13.92 9.61 7.11
N LEU A 87 -13.87 8.99 5.93
CA LEU A 87 -13.35 7.63 5.78
C LEU A 87 -11.86 7.56 6.14
N PHE A 88 -11.06 8.53 5.68
CA PHE A 88 -9.64 8.62 6.01
C PHE A 88 -9.40 8.78 7.51
N ASP A 89 -10.10 9.72 8.15
CA ASP A 89 -9.94 10.06 9.57
C ASP A 89 -10.18 8.83 10.47
N VAL A 90 -11.13 7.97 10.10
CA VAL A 90 -11.48 6.76 10.87
C VAL A 90 -10.58 5.57 10.53
N VAL A 91 -10.30 5.32 9.24
CA VAL A 91 -9.69 4.07 8.80
C VAL A 91 -8.18 4.18 8.64
N ALA A 92 -7.70 5.25 8.00
CA ALA A 92 -6.32 5.33 7.53
C ALA A 92 -5.43 6.22 8.40
N ASN A 93 -5.98 7.29 8.98
CA ASN A 93 -5.27 8.15 9.93
C ASN A 93 -4.55 7.36 11.06
N PRO A 94 -5.23 6.46 11.82
CA PRO A 94 -4.56 5.68 12.87
C PRO A 94 -3.49 4.72 12.31
N LEU A 95 -3.63 4.24 11.08
CA LEU A 95 -2.65 3.35 10.45
C LEU A 95 -1.39 4.11 10.01
N VAL A 96 -1.54 5.36 9.57
CA VAL A 96 -0.42 6.23 9.22
C VAL A 96 0.31 6.70 10.48
N ASP A 97 -0.43 7.00 11.54
CA ASP A 97 0.15 7.29 12.85
C ASP A 97 0.97 6.10 13.38
N ASP A 98 0.41 4.90 13.33
CA ASP A 98 1.10 3.65 13.65
C ASP A 98 2.37 3.45 12.81
N LEU A 99 2.33 3.80 11.51
CA LEU A 99 3.48 3.71 10.61
C LEU A 99 4.63 4.62 11.05
N ILE A 100 4.33 5.85 11.45
CA ILE A 100 5.31 6.83 11.94
C ILE A 100 5.94 6.36 13.25
N HIS A 101 5.17 5.66 14.08
CA HIS A 101 5.62 5.02 15.32
C HIS A 101 6.27 3.65 15.12
N GLY A 102 6.62 3.28 13.88
CA GLY A 102 7.40 2.08 13.59
C GLY A 102 6.58 0.79 13.46
N LYS A 103 5.24 0.84 13.44
CA LYS A 103 4.39 -0.34 13.23
C LYS A 103 4.05 -0.54 11.75
N ASN A 104 3.92 -1.81 11.35
CA ASN A 104 3.47 -2.14 10.00
C ASN A 104 1.93 -2.03 9.93
N GLY A 105 1.42 -1.61 8.78
CA GLY A 105 -0.02 -1.61 8.53
C GLY A 105 -0.36 -2.13 7.13
N LEU A 106 -1.60 -2.60 6.99
CA LEU A 106 -2.07 -3.22 5.76
C LEU A 106 -3.54 -2.88 5.56
N LEU A 107 -3.86 -2.23 4.45
CA LEU A 107 -5.21 -1.85 4.10
C LEU A 107 -5.66 -2.57 2.83
N PHE A 108 -6.77 -3.30 2.92
CA PHE A 108 -7.42 -3.97 1.81
C PHE A 108 -8.71 -3.26 1.42
N THR A 109 -8.88 -2.98 0.13
CA THR A 109 -10.20 -2.70 -0.43
C THR A 109 -10.72 -3.93 -1.16
N TYR A 110 -11.87 -4.43 -0.74
CA TYR A 110 -12.51 -5.62 -1.27
C TYR A 110 -13.93 -5.33 -1.76
N GLY A 111 -14.39 -6.02 -2.81
CA GLY A 111 -15.71 -5.85 -3.39
C GLY A 111 -15.78 -6.19 -4.87
N VAL A 112 -16.99 -6.27 -5.41
CA VAL A 112 -17.24 -6.57 -6.84
C VAL A 112 -16.79 -5.42 -7.76
N THR A 113 -16.61 -5.70 -9.06
CA THR A 113 -16.32 -4.66 -10.05
C THR A 113 -17.42 -3.59 -10.02
N GLY A 114 -17.03 -2.31 -10.04
CA GLY A 114 -17.97 -1.19 -9.93
C GLY A 114 -18.44 -0.86 -8.50
N SER A 115 -17.98 -1.55 -7.45
CA SER A 115 -18.37 -1.26 -6.06
C SER A 115 -17.72 -0.02 -5.44
N GLY A 116 -16.87 0.72 -6.17
CA GLY A 116 -16.19 1.92 -5.65
C GLY A 116 -14.86 1.68 -4.94
N LYS A 117 -14.18 0.55 -5.17
CA LYS A 117 -12.83 0.27 -4.61
C LYS A 117 -11.79 1.30 -5.04
N THR A 118 -11.69 1.55 -6.35
CA THR A 118 -10.76 2.54 -6.91
C THR A 118 -11.07 3.95 -6.41
N TYR A 119 -12.36 4.28 -6.29
CA TYR A 119 -12.80 5.56 -5.72
C TYR A 119 -12.39 5.67 -4.25
N THR A 120 -12.53 4.61 -3.46
CA THR A 120 -12.04 4.59 -2.07
C THR A 120 -10.53 4.75 -1.98
N MET A 121 -9.77 3.99 -2.78
CA MET A 121 -8.31 3.98 -2.70
C MET A 121 -7.67 5.24 -3.27
N THR A 122 -8.04 5.60 -4.50
CA THR A 122 -7.40 6.67 -5.26
C THR A 122 -8.22 7.95 -5.25
N GLY A 123 -9.55 7.85 -5.31
CA GLY A 123 -10.46 8.99 -5.39
C GLY A 123 -10.75 9.43 -6.82
N SER A 124 -11.32 10.62 -6.91
CA SER A 124 -11.56 11.38 -8.16
C SER A 124 -10.89 12.75 -8.05
N PRO A 125 -10.66 13.46 -9.16
CA PRO A 125 -10.21 14.85 -9.12
C PRO A 125 -11.08 15.69 -8.19
N GLY A 126 -10.48 16.45 -7.27
CA GLY A 126 -11.16 17.23 -6.24
C GLY A 126 -11.55 16.44 -4.97
N GLU A 127 -11.64 15.11 -5.04
CA GLU A 127 -11.97 14.22 -3.92
C GLU A 127 -10.95 13.08 -3.81
N GLY A 128 -9.72 13.43 -3.43
CA GLY A 128 -8.64 12.47 -3.18
C GLY A 128 -9.06 11.36 -2.22
N GLY A 129 -8.74 10.11 -2.56
CA GLY A 129 -9.04 8.93 -1.74
C GLY A 129 -8.05 8.71 -0.61
N LEU A 130 -8.02 7.49 -0.09
CA LEU A 130 -7.15 7.13 1.04
C LEU A 130 -5.67 7.32 0.68
N LEU A 131 -5.21 6.78 -0.46
CA LEU A 131 -3.80 6.82 -0.85
C LEU A 131 -3.19 8.23 -0.88
N PRO A 132 -3.74 9.23 -1.62
CA PRO A 132 -3.17 10.57 -1.65
C PRO A 132 -3.20 11.24 -0.27
N ARG A 133 -4.28 11.08 0.51
CA ARG A 133 -4.40 11.64 1.87
C ARG A 133 -3.35 11.10 2.83
N CYS A 134 -3.02 9.82 2.70
CA CYS A 134 -2.05 9.19 3.57
C CYS A 134 -0.62 9.55 3.19
N LEU A 135 -0.31 9.64 1.89
CA LEU A 135 0.97 10.18 1.44
C LEU A 135 1.15 11.61 1.97
N ASP A 136 0.11 12.43 1.87
CA ASP A 136 0.14 13.81 2.37
C ASP A 136 0.39 13.87 3.87
N MET A 137 -0.35 13.11 4.67
CA MET A 137 -0.11 13.02 6.12
C MET A 137 1.31 12.56 6.46
N ILE A 138 1.86 11.56 5.75
CA ILE A 138 3.24 11.09 5.97
C ILE A 138 4.23 12.23 5.75
N PHE A 139 4.19 12.88 4.57
CA PHE A 139 5.13 13.93 4.22
C PHE A 139 4.95 15.21 5.05
N ASN A 140 3.72 15.54 5.44
CA ASN A 140 3.43 16.63 6.36
C ASN A 140 4.00 16.39 7.76
N SER A 141 4.05 15.13 8.19
CA SER A 141 4.58 14.72 9.51
C SER A 141 6.10 14.69 9.53
N ILE A 142 6.74 14.07 8.52
CA ILE A 142 8.21 13.90 8.50
C ILE A 142 8.95 15.08 7.83
N GLY A 143 8.25 16.11 7.35
CA GLY A 143 8.77 17.11 6.42
C GLY A 143 10.10 17.76 6.84
N SER A 144 10.25 18.16 8.09
CA SER A 144 11.48 18.77 8.63
C SER A 144 12.61 17.77 8.88
N PHE A 145 12.30 16.48 8.94
CA PHE A 145 13.19 15.41 9.37
C PHE A 145 13.59 14.47 8.21
N GLN A 146 13.36 14.89 6.97
CA GLN A 146 13.71 14.06 5.80
C GLN A 146 15.23 13.99 5.59
N ALA A 147 15.75 12.76 5.44
CA ALA A 147 17.13 12.55 5.02
C ALA A 147 17.37 13.07 3.59
N LYS A 148 18.60 13.48 3.28
CA LYS A 148 19.00 13.78 1.90
C LYS A 148 18.89 12.52 1.01
N ARG A 149 18.65 12.68 -0.30
CA ARG A 149 18.50 11.53 -1.24
C ARG A 149 19.69 10.58 -1.20
N TYR A 150 19.49 9.28 -1.35
CA TYR A 150 20.53 8.23 -1.35
C TYR A 150 21.30 8.03 -0.03
N VAL A 151 20.93 8.72 1.06
CA VAL A 151 21.48 8.38 2.39
C VAL A 151 21.07 6.95 2.75
N PHE A 152 19.83 6.57 2.45
CA PHE A 152 19.35 5.20 2.57
C PHE A 152 19.44 4.47 1.22
N LYS A 153 19.93 3.24 1.23
CA LYS A 153 19.97 2.35 0.08
C LYS A 153 19.36 1.01 0.42
N SER A 154 18.41 0.56 -0.41
CA SER A 154 17.86 -0.78 -0.28
C SER A 154 18.89 -1.82 -0.72
N ASN A 155 18.98 -2.92 0.01
CA ASN A 155 19.83 -4.06 -0.34
C ASN A 155 19.00 -5.28 -0.80
N ASP A 156 19.69 -6.28 -1.35
CA ASP A 156 19.05 -7.47 -1.95
C ASP A 156 18.26 -8.35 -0.96
N ARG A 157 18.31 -8.02 0.34
CA ARG A 157 17.71 -8.77 1.45
C ARG A 157 16.65 -7.96 2.21
N ASN A 158 16.00 -7.01 1.53
CA ASN A 158 14.93 -6.17 2.09
C ASN A 158 15.38 -5.34 3.31
N SER A 159 16.69 -5.15 3.48
CA SER A 159 17.25 -4.30 4.53
C SER A 159 17.72 -2.99 3.91
N MET A 160 17.80 -1.94 4.74
CA MET A 160 18.23 -0.61 4.32
C MET A 160 19.61 -0.34 4.92
N ASP A 161 20.57 -0.03 4.06
CA ASP A 161 21.92 0.36 4.46
C ASP A 161 22.06 1.89 4.39
N ILE A 162 22.87 2.44 5.29
CA ILE A 162 23.21 3.87 5.28
C ILE A 162 24.48 4.05 4.47
N GLN A 163 24.41 4.88 3.43
CA GLN A 163 25.57 5.27 2.64
C GLN A 163 26.30 6.43 3.29
N CYS A 164 27.63 6.44 3.17
CA CYS A 164 28.41 7.60 3.59
C CYS A 164 28.06 8.82 2.71
N GLU A 165 28.28 10.03 3.22
CA GLU A 165 27.89 11.25 2.50
C GLU A 165 28.56 11.36 1.13
N VAL A 166 29.81 10.91 1.01
CA VAL A 166 30.58 10.92 -0.25
C VAL A 166 29.91 10.03 -1.30
N ASP A 167 29.55 8.79 -0.95
CA ASP A 167 28.90 7.86 -1.88
C ASP A 167 27.50 8.34 -2.27
N ALA A 168 26.74 8.85 -1.29
CA ALA A 168 25.43 9.43 -1.54
C ALA A 168 25.52 10.64 -2.50
N LEU A 169 26.54 11.49 -2.35
CA LEU A 169 26.80 12.63 -3.24
C LEU A 169 27.19 12.17 -4.65
N LEU A 170 28.06 11.17 -4.78
CA LEU A 170 28.45 10.61 -6.06
C LEU A 170 27.25 10.00 -6.82
N GLU A 171 26.36 9.29 -6.12
CA GLU A 171 25.15 8.72 -6.73
C GLU A 171 24.15 9.81 -7.18
N ARG A 172 24.01 10.91 -6.41
CA ARG A 172 23.25 12.10 -6.84
C ARG A 172 23.82 12.69 -8.12
N GLN A 173 25.13 12.97 -8.14
CA GLN A 173 25.80 13.54 -9.30
C GLN A 173 25.70 12.63 -10.53
N LYS A 174 25.86 11.32 -10.35
CA LYS A 174 25.73 10.34 -11.43
C LYS A 174 24.32 10.33 -12.03
N ARG A 175 23.28 10.47 -11.20
CA ARG A 175 21.90 10.52 -11.71
C ARG A 175 21.56 11.84 -12.39
N GLU A 176 22.12 12.94 -11.90
CA GLU A 176 22.02 14.24 -12.56
C GLU A 176 22.79 14.27 -13.89
N ALA A 177 23.90 13.53 -13.99
CA ALA A 177 24.74 13.43 -15.17
C ALA A 177 24.24 12.42 -16.22
N MET A 178 23.32 11.50 -15.87
CA MET A 178 22.72 10.60 -16.86
C MET A 178 21.76 11.39 -17.75
N PRO A 179 21.98 11.45 -19.08
CA PRO A 179 21.05 12.06 -19.99
C PRO A 179 19.80 11.20 -20.04
N ASN A 180 18.77 11.56 -19.27
CA ASN A 180 17.44 11.02 -19.49
C ASN A 180 17.09 11.30 -20.97
N PRO A 181 16.62 10.32 -21.76
CA PRO A 181 16.17 10.60 -23.12
C PRO A 181 15.12 11.71 -23.03
N LYS A 182 15.46 12.86 -23.62
CA LYS A 182 14.75 14.15 -23.60
C LYS A 182 13.30 14.04 -23.10
N THR A 183 13.10 14.29 -21.81
CA THR A 183 11.86 14.88 -21.32
C THR A 183 12.24 16.29 -20.86
N PRO A 184 11.62 17.35 -21.41
CA PRO A 184 12.09 18.72 -21.20
C PRO A 184 12.06 19.06 -19.71
N SER A 185 13.20 19.54 -19.20
CA SER A 185 13.46 19.94 -17.81
C SER A 185 12.80 21.26 -17.43
N SER A 186 11.54 21.46 -17.80
CA SER A 186 10.74 22.57 -17.32
C SER A 186 9.46 21.97 -16.78
N LYS A 187 9.24 22.17 -15.47
CA LYS A 187 7.95 22.02 -14.77
C LYS A 187 6.94 21.26 -15.61
N ARG A 188 6.99 19.91 -15.62
CA ARG A 188 5.84 19.16 -16.10
C ARG A 188 4.71 19.68 -15.23
N GLN A 189 3.78 20.45 -15.80
CA GLN A 189 2.53 20.66 -15.12
C GLN A 189 2.02 19.25 -14.87
N VAL A 190 1.93 18.89 -13.59
CA VAL A 190 1.19 17.71 -13.17
C VAL A 190 -0.10 17.78 -13.97
N ASP A 191 -0.43 16.69 -14.68
CA ASP A 191 -1.67 16.62 -15.46
C ASP A 191 -2.79 17.23 -14.61
N PRO A 192 -3.54 18.23 -15.07
CA PRO A 192 -4.48 18.95 -14.23
C PRO A 192 -5.41 18.01 -13.46
N GLU A 193 -5.77 16.87 -14.08
CA GLU A 193 -6.58 15.82 -13.48
C GLU A 193 -5.91 15.14 -12.25
N PHE A 194 -4.57 15.06 -12.19
CA PHE A 194 -3.83 14.54 -11.03
C PHE A 194 -3.54 15.59 -9.98
N ALA A 195 -3.26 16.83 -10.40
CA ALA A 195 -3.04 17.94 -9.47
C ALA A 195 -4.26 18.12 -8.55
N ASP A 196 -5.46 18.02 -9.13
CA ASP A 196 -6.72 18.13 -8.40
C ASP A 196 -6.98 16.94 -7.47
N MET A 197 -6.38 15.78 -7.72
CA MET A 197 -6.52 14.60 -6.86
C MET A 197 -5.51 14.61 -5.70
N ILE A 198 -4.37 15.30 -5.86
CA ILE A 198 -3.33 15.48 -4.85
C ILE A 198 -3.60 16.71 -3.99
N ASN A 199 -4.32 17.71 -4.49
CA ASN A 199 -4.70 18.92 -3.76
C ASN A 199 -5.75 18.62 -2.67
N VAL A 200 -5.33 17.90 -1.65
CA VAL A 200 -6.10 17.65 -0.44
C VAL A 200 -5.88 18.87 0.46
N GLN A 201 -6.93 19.66 0.71
CA GLN A 201 -6.85 20.85 1.57
C GLN A 201 -6.73 20.52 3.07
N ASP A 202 -6.52 19.26 3.42
CA ASP A 202 -6.52 18.76 4.79
C ASP A 202 -5.09 18.62 5.30
N PHE A 203 -4.63 19.60 6.08
CA PHE A 203 -3.33 19.56 6.76
C PHE A 203 -3.36 18.57 7.94
N CYS A 204 -3.35 17.28 7.66
CA CYS A 204 -3.22 16.24 8.69
C CYS A 204 -1.74 15.96 8.99
N LYS A 205 -1.40 15.83 10.28
CA LYS A 205 -0.07 15.44 10.76
C LYS A 205 -0.24 14.45 11.92
N ALA A 206 0.69 13.51 12.03
CA ALA A 206 0.77 12.62 13.18
C ALA A 206 1.14 13.38 14.45
N GLU A 207 0.73 12.83 15.58
CA GLU A 207 1.12 13.32 16.90
C GLU A 207 2.51 12.75 17.21
N GLU A 208 3.42 13.59 17.75
CA GLU A 208 4.71 13.14 18.32
C GLU A 208 5.68 12.41 17.37
N VAL A 209 6.25 13.13 16.39
CA VAL A 209 7.36 12.62 15.56
C VAL A 209 8.69 12.68 16.33
N ASP A 210 9.53 11.64 16.22
CA ASP A 210 10.87 11.57 16.83
C ASP A 210 11.83 12.56 16.12
N GLU A 211 12.04 13.72 16.75
CA GLU A 211 12.83 14.83 16.19
C GLU A 211 14.33 14.52 16.08
N ASP A 212 14.81 13.55 16.87
CA ASP A 212 16.20 13.08 16.88
C ASP A 212 16.47 12.04 15.78
N SER A 213 15.48 11.79 14.92
CA SER A 213 15.57 10.82 13.83
C SER A 213 15.42 11.47 12.46
N VAL A 214 16.07 10.86 11.47
CA VAL A 214 15.87 11.16 10.06
C VAL A 214 15.07 10.08 9.36
N TYR A 215 14.27 10.52 8.39
CA TYR A 215 13.31 9.69 7.70
C TYR A 215 13.58 9.59 6.19
N GLY A 216 13.37 8.40 5.63
CA GLY A 216 13.37 8.14 4.19
C GLY A 216 12.11 7.41 3.78
N VAL A 217 11.51 7.81 2.65
CA VAL A 217 10.30 7.18 2.12
C VAL A 217 10.64 6.49 0.80
N PHE A 218 10.29 5.21 0.72
CA PHE A 218 10.47 4.39 -0.47
C PHE A 218 9.12 3.82 -0.88
N VAL A 219 8.85 3.82 -2.18
CA VAL A 219 7.63 3.21 -2.72
C VAL A 219 7.97 2.08 -3.67
N SER A 220 7.20 1.00 -3.60
CA SER A 220 7.21 -0.06 -4.60
C SER A 220 5.79 -0.37 -5.05
N TYR A 221 5.64 -0.79 -6.31
CA TYR A 221 4.33 -1.10 -6.85
C TYR A 221 4.36 -2.41 -7.62
N ILE A 222 3.63 -3.40 -7.10
CA ILE A 222 3.56 -4.73 -7.67
C ILE A 222 2.15 -5.11 -8.07
N GLU A 223 2.06 -6.06 -8.99
CA GLU A 223 0.81 -6.66 -9.42
C GLU A 223 0.88 -8.17 -9.35
N ILE A 224 -0.07 -8.79 -8.66
CA ILE A 224 -0.22 -10.23 -8.60
C ILE A 224 -1.28 -10.63 -9.64
N TYR A 225 -0.88 -11.47 -10.60
CA TYR A 225 -1.77 -12.07 -11.59
C TYR A 225 -1.54 -13.56 -11.64
N ASN A 226 -2.58 -14.38 -11.68
CA ASN A 226 -2.43 -15.79 -12.06
C ASN A 226 -1.26 -16.49 -11.32
N ASN A 227 -1.08 -16.16 -10.03
CA ASN A 227 0.01 -16.59 -9.14
C ASN A 227 1.44 -16.12 -9.49
N TYR A 228 1.60 -15.20 -10.44
CA TYR A 228 2.84 -14.49 -10.77
C TYR A 228 2.85 -13.08 -10.19
N ILE A 229 4.04 -12.61 -9.82
CA ILE A 229 4.26 -11.26 -9.26
C ILE A 229 5.00 -10.42 -10.28
N TYR A 230 4.42 -9.31 -10.69
CA TYR A 230 5.03 -8.37 -11.64
C TYR A 230 5.37 -7.06 -10.94
N ASP A 231 6.53 -6.52 -11.27
CA ASP A 231 6.94 -5.18 -10.84
C ASP A 231 6.42 -4.14 -11.85
N LEU A 232 5.55 -3.24 -11.38
CA LEU A 232 4.96 -2.19 -12.21
C LEU A 232 5.89 -0.98 -12.36
N LEU A 233 6.97 -0.90 -11.58
CA LEU A 233 7.94 0.19 -11.62
C LEU A 233 9.19 -0.18 -12.41
N GLU A 234 9.48 -1.46 -12.60
CA GLU A 234 10.62 -1.95 -13.39
C GLU A 234 10.71 -1.29 -14.77
N GLU A 235 11.82 -0.58 -15.00
CA GLU A 235 12.14 -0.02 -16.30
C GLU A 235 12.83 -1.10 -17.12
N VAL A 236 12.08 -1.71 -18.05
CA VAL A 236 12.67 -2.66 -18.99
C VAL A 236 13.57 -1.86 -19.93
N PRO A 237 14.89 -2.09 -19.96
CA PRO A 237 15.75 -1.44 -20.94
C PRO A 237 15.27 -1.87 -22.32
N PHE A 238 14.87 -0.90 -23.14
CA PHE A 238 14.78 -1.10 -24.58
C PHE A 238 16.23 -1.26 -25.05
N ASP A 239 16.69 -2.50 -25.19
CA ASP A 239 18.04 -2.82 -25.65
C ASP A 239 17.97 -3.11 -27.16
N PRO A 240 18.25 -2.13 -28.05
CA PRO A 240 18.08 -2.32 -29.50
C PRO A 240 19.16 -3.21 -30.14
N ILE A 241 20.15 -3.71 -29.37
CA ILE A 241 21.41 -4.27 -29.94
C ILE A 241 21.67 -5.73 -29.56
N ARG A 242 20.99 -6.30 -28.55
CA ARG A 242 21.19 -7.73 -28.23
C ARG A 242 20.10 -8.58 -28.90
N PRO A 243 20.41 -9.43 -29.90
CA PRO A 243 19.47 -10.45 -30.34
C PRO A 243 19.21 -11.37 -29.15
N LYS A 244 18.06 -11.19 -28.51
CA LYS A 244 17.60 -12.12 -27.48
C LYS A 244 17.24 -13.42 -28.15
N TRP A 245 17.50 -14.51 -27.45
CA TRP A 245 17.37 -15.85 -27.96
C TRP A 245 16.31 -16.55 -27.12
N ASN A 246 15.33 -17.19 -27.76
CA ASN A 246 14.31 -17.92 -27.02
C ASN A 246 14.90 -19.18 -26.34
N SER A 247 14.13 -19.79 -25.43
CA SER A 247 14.52 -21.05 -24.75
C SER A 247 14.87 -22.19 -25.71
N CYS A 248 14.49 -22.08 -26.99
CA CYS A 248 14.69 -23.11 -27.98
C CYS A 248 15.96 -22.98 -28.79
N SER A 249 16.67 -21.84 -28.84
CA SER A 249 17.72 -21.81 -29.87
C SER A 249 17.64 -20.75 -30.97
N THR A 250 16.82 -19.70 -30.88
CA THR A 250 16.50 -18.89 -32.09
C THR A 250 16.49 -17.37 -31.86
N PRO A 251 16.98 -16.57 -32.85
CA PRO A 251 17.11 -15.14 -32.71
C PRO A 251 15.74 -14.46 -32.82
N MET A 252 15.43 -13.65 -31.81
CA MET A 252 14.15 -12.97 -31.64
C MET A 252 14.12 -11.65 -32.42
N ARG A 253 13.02 -11.35 -33.11
CA ARG A 253 12.86 -10.08 -33.85
C ARG A 253 12.51 -8.96 -32.88
N SER A 254 12.87 -7.72 -33.23
CA SER A 254 12.64 -6.48 -32.44
C SER A 254 11.17 -6.25 -32.02
N THR A 255 10.23 -6.97 -32.61
CA THR A 255 8.78 -6.88 -32.36
C THR A 255 8.24 -7.89 -31.34
N ASP A 256 9.06 -8.82 -30.86
CA ASP A 256 8.56 -9.91 -30.02
C ASP A 256 8.49 -9.46 -28.56
N PHE A 257 7.25 -9.34 -28.06
CA PHE A 257 6.94 -9.00 -26.68
C PHE A 257 7.53 -10.06 -25.74
N VAL A 258 8.55 -9.68 -24.94
CA VAL A 258 9.03 -10.54 -23.86
C VAL A 258 8.07 -10.38 -22.68
N PRO A 259 7.41 -11.46 -22.23
CA PRO A 259 6.57 -11.37 -21.06
C PRO A 259 7.41 -10.96 -19.84
N PRO A 260 6.92 -10.06 -18.99
CA PRO A 260 7.65 -9.64 -17.80
C PRO A 260 7.96 -10.85 -16.92
N GLN A 261 9.17 -10.92 -16.40
CA GLN A 261 9.59 -12.04 -15.56
C GLN A 261 8.92 -11.92 -14.19
N SER A 262 8.29 -12.99 -13.73
CA SER A 262 7.74 -13.02 -12.38
C SER A 262 8.85 -12.83 -11.36
N LYS A 263 8.64 -11.91 -10.43
CA LYS A 263 9.48 -11.74 -9.25
C LYS A 263 9.23 -12.88 -8.27
N LEU A 264 10.21 -13.11 -7.40
CA LEU A 264 10.17 -14.19 -6.41
C LEU A 264 9.81 -13.63 -5.03
N LEU A 265 8.90 -14.31 -4.34
CA LEU A 265 8.62 -14.04 -2.94
C LEU A 265 9.69 -14.70 -2.06
N ARG A 266 10.26 -13.96 -1.11
CA ARG A 266 11.26 -14.44 -0.16
C ARG A 266 10.91 -13.99 1.26
N GLU A 267 11.58 -14.60 2.22
CA GLU A 267 11.48 -14.29 3.64
C GLU A 267 12.82 -13.70 4.11
N ASP A 268 12.77 -12.61 4.87
CA ASP A 268 13.96 -11.98 5.43
C ASP A 268 14.39 -12.61 6.77
N LYS A 269 15.45 -12.08 7.40
CA LYS A 269 15.95 -12.58 8.69
C LYS A 269 14.97 -12.38 9.85
N ASN A 270 14.01 -11.47 9.68
CA ASN A 270 13.01 -11.11 10.68
C ASN A 270 11.67 -11.82 10.42
N HIS A 271 11.66 -12.82 9.52
CA HIS A 271 10.46 -13.55 9.10
C HIS A 271 9.40 -12.69 8.39
N ASN A 272 9.82 -11.55 7.79
CA ASN A 272 8.93 -10.75 6.95
C ASN A 272 9.02 -11.21 5.50
N MET A 273 7.86 -11.31 4.85
CA MET A 273 7.76 -11.63 3.43
C MET A 273 8.07 -10.40 2.58
N TYR A 274 8.89 -10.55 1.55
CA TYR A 274 9.23 -9.49 0.61
C TYR A 274 9.39 -10.01 -0.82
N VAL A 275 9.26 -9.12 -1.80
CA VAL A 275 9.46 -9.44 -3.22
C VAL A 275 10.90 -9.15 -3.62
N ALA A 276 11.67 -10.19 -3.93
CA ALA A 276 13.07 -10.07 -4.27
C ALA A 276 13.27 -9.43 -5.65
N GLY A 277 14.17 -8.45 -5.72
CA GLY A 277 14.44 -7.70 -6.96
C GLY A 277 13.29 -6.80 -7.40
N CYS A 278 12.41 -6.40 -6.47
CA CYS A 278 11.41 -5.37 -6.70
C CYS A 278 12.09 -3.99 -6.71
N THR A 279 11.67 -3.14 -7.64
CA THR A 279 12.11 -1.76 -7.73
C THR A 279 11.53 -0.96 -6.57
N GLU A 280 12.39 -0.38 -5.74
CA GLU A 280 12.03 0.57 -4.69
C GLU A 280 12.51 1.96 -5.09
N VAL A 281 11.58 2.90 -5.17
CA VAL A 281 11.85 4.28 -5.59
C VAL A 281 11.83 5.19 -4.38
N GLU A 282 12.94 5.88 -4.12
CA GLU A 282 13.00 6.92 -3.08
C GLU A 282 12.23 8.16 -3.53
N VAL A 283 11.31 8.62 -2.68
CA VAL A 283 10.41 9.76 -2.94
C VAL A 283 10.54 10.82 -1.83
N LYS A 284 10.42 12.10 -2.18
CA LYS A 284 10.58 13.24 -1.24
C LYS A 284 9.33 14.09 -1.04
N SER A 285 8.28 13.85 -1.82
CA SER A 285 7.01 14.55 -1.66
C SER A 285 5.82 13.68 -2.08
N THR A 286 4.63 14.12 -1.69
CA THR A 286 3.35 13.52 -2.07
C THR A 286 3.22 13.43 -3.58
N GLU A 287 3.60 14.49 -4.29
CA GLU A 287 3.54 14.57 -5.76
C GLU A 287 4.46 13.52 -6.39
N GLU A 288 5.69 13.39 -5.92
CA GLU A 288 6.64 12.43 -6.48
C GLU A 288 6.18 10.98 -6.25
N ALA A 289 5.67 10.68 -5.06
CA ALA A 289 5.10 9.36 -4.75
C ALA A 289 3.88 9.04 -5.62
N PHE A 290 3.01 10.02 -5.83
CA PHE A 290 1.82 9.87 -6.66
C PHE A 290 2.16 9.75 -8.15
N GLU A 291 3.20 10.44 -8.63
CA GLU A 291 3.72 10.26 -9.99
C GLU A 291 4.23 8.83 -10.24
N VAL A 292 4.92 8.25 -9.26
CA VAL A 292 5.40 6.85 -9.32
C VAL A 292 4.21 5.89 -9.34
N PHE A 293 3.22 6.09 -8.47
CA PHE A 293 1.96 5.33 -8.50
C PHE A 293 1.29 5.40 -9.88
N TRP A 294 1.16 6.61 -10.44
CA TRP A 294 0.51 6.80 -11.73
C TRP A 294 1.28 6.18 -12.90
N ARG A 295 2.62 6.21 -12.84
CA ARG A 295 3.49 5.50 -13.79
C ARG A 295 3.18 4.01 -13.81
N GLY A 296 3.08 3.39 -12.64
CA GLY A 296 2.72 1.97 -12.53
C GLY A 296 1.28 1.69 -13.00
N GLN A 297 0.34 2.60 -12.73
CA GLN A 297 -1.04 2.49 -13.24
C GLN A 297 -1.10 2.49 -14.77
N LYS A 298 -0.32 3.34 -15.45
CA LYS A 298 -0.21 3.35 -16.91
C LYS A 298 0.35 2.03 -17.43
N LYS A 299 1.44 1.52 -16.83
CA LYS A 299 2.01 0.22 -17.22
C LYS A 299 1.01 -0.92 -17.03
N ARG A 300 0.27 -0.93 -15.93
CA ARG A 300 -0.80 -1.91 -15.67
C ARG A 300 -1.87 -1.89 -16.76
N ARG A 301 -2.34 -0.71 -17.16
CA ARG A 301 -3.35 -0.56 -18.25
C ARG A 301 -2.83 -1.11 -19.58
N ILE A 302 -1.59 -0.80 -19.94
CA ILE A 302 -0.94 -1.26 -21.17
C ILE A 302 -0.75 -2.79 -21.15
N ALA A 303 -0.28 -3.35 -20.04
CA ALA A 303 -0.13 -4.79 -19.87
C ALA A 303 -1.48 -5.52 -20.00
N ASN A 304 -2.57 -4.94 -19.47
CA ASN A 304 -3.91 -5.49 -19.59
C ASN A 304 -4.39 -5.62 -21.03
N THR A 305 -4.17 -4.59 -21.86
CA THR A 305 -4.57 -4.59 -23.27
C THR A 305 -3.75 -5.57 -24.11
N HIS A 306 -2.45 -5.71 -23.81
CA HIS A 306 -1.58 -6.64 -24.57
C HIS A 306 -1.76 -8.10 -24.18
N LEU A 307 -2.20 -8.39 -22.95
CA LEU A 307 -2.33 -9.75 -22.42
C LEU A 307 -3.79 -10.23 -22.31
N ASN A 308 -4.77 -9.47 -22.82
CA ASN A 308 -6.21 -9.70 -22.58
C ASN A 308 -6.53 -9.94 -21.09
N ARG A 309 -5.81 -9.23 -20.22
CA ARG A 309 -5.92 -9.39 -18.78
C ARG A 309 -7.01 -8.47 -18.25
N GLU A 310 -8.03 -9.08 -17.68
CA GLU A 310 -9.11 -8.34 -17.04
C GLU A 310 -8.63 -7.83 -15.67
N SER A 311 -8.85 -6.55 -15.41
CA SER A 311 -8.48 -5.96 -14.11
C SER A 311 -9.20 -6.61 -12.93
N SER A 312 -10.32 -7.34 -13.17
CA SER A 312 -11.11 -8.14 -12.21
C SER A 312 -10.41 -9.41 -11.69
N ARG A 313 -9.21 -9.72 -12.20
CA ARG A 313 -8.45 -10.94 -11.90
C ARG A 313 -7.05 -10.65 -11.38
N SER A 314 -6.73 -9.38 -11.13
CA SER A 314 -5.45 -8.97 -10.57
C SER A 314 -5.57 -8.21 -9.27
N HIS A 315 -4.55 -8.37 -8.44
CA HIS A 315 -4.38 -7.64 -7.19
C HIS A 315 -3.21 -6.69 -7.36
N SER A 316 -3.41 -5.42 -7.08
CA SER A 316 -2.33 -4.42 -7.11
C SER A 316 -1.98 -4.05 -5.68
N VAL A 317 -0.69 -4.10 -5.36
CA VAL A 317 -0.17 -3.82 -4.03
C VAL A 317 0.83 -2.68 -4.13
N PHE A 318 0.46 -1.52 -3.63
CA PHE A 318 1.32 -0.34 -3.51
C PHE A 318 1.88 -0.27 -2.10
N ASN A 319 3.19 -0.38 -1.97
CA ASN A 319 3.88 -0.35 -0.68
C ASN A 319 4.55 0.99 -0.48
N ILE A 320 4.41 1.53 0.72
CA ILE A 320 5.12 2.69 1.24
C ILE A 320 5.98 2.18 2.39
N LYS A 321 7.29 2.30 2.26
CA LYS A 321 8.27 1.91 3.26
C LYS A 321 8.84 3.17 3.89
N LEU A 322 8.59 3.35 5.18
CA LEU A 322 9.15 4.43 5.98
C LEU A 322 10.39 3.89 6.72
N VAL A 323 11.52 4.54 6.47
CA VAL A 323 12.81 4.21 7.08
C VAL A 323 13.13 5.29 8.08
N GLN A 324 13.39 4.90 9.32
CA GLN A 324 13.77 5.79 10.41
C GLN A 324 15.16 5.41 10.91
N ALA A 325 16.05 6.40 11.04
CA ALA A 325 17.35 6.22 11.65
C ALA A 325 17.66 7.38 12.60
N PRO A 326 18.17 7.12 13.81
CA PRO A 326 18.52 8.16 14.76
C PRO A 326 19.80 8.87 14.31
N LEU A 327 19.86 10.15 14.63
CA LEU A 327 21.06 10.95 14.49
C LEU A 327 22.01 10.71 15.67
N ASP A 328 23.28 11.08 15.50
CA ASP A 328 24.23 11.17 16.59
C ASP A 328 23.93 12.34 17.52
N ALA A 329 24.65 12.43 18.65
CA ALA A 329 24.47 13.51 19.63
C ALA A 329 24.72 14.92 19.05
N ASP A 330 25.46 15.01 17.94
CA ASP A 330 25.74 16.26 17.23
C ASP A 330 24.67 16.59 16.16
N GLY A 331 23.79 15.64 15.83
CA GLY A 331 22.73 15.81 14.82
C GLY A 331 23.22 15.72 13.37
N ASP A 332 24.48 15.35 13.15
CA ASP A 332 25.17 15.44 11.87
C ASP A 332 25.24 14.08 11.15
N ASN A 333 25.36 12.97 11.89
CA ASN A 333 25.53 11.65 11.31
C ASN A 333 24.38 10.70 11.60
N VAL A 334 23.97 9.93 10.59
CA VAL A 334 22.97 8.89 10.72
C VAL A 334 23.63 7.61 11.24
N LEU A 335 23.16 7.08 12.36
CA LEU A 335 23.80 5.95 13.04
C LEU A 335 23.50 4.60 12.37
N GLN A 336 22.29 4.07 12.62
CA GLN A 336 21.80 2.81 12.10
C GLN A 336 20.29 2.88 11.96
N VAL A 337 19.73 2.21 10.95
CA VAL A 337 18.27 2.11 10.79
C VAL A 337 17.66 1.50 12.07
N LYS A 338 16.82 2.29 12.73
CA LYS A 338 16.09 1.93 13.97
C LYS A 338 14.81 1.18 13.62
N PHE A 339 14.06 1.71 12.65
CA PHE A 339 12.83 1.10 12.15
C PHE A 339 12.76 1.13 10.63
N CYS A 340 12.20 0.06 10.08
CA CYS A 340 11.82 -0.04 8.68
C CYS A 340 10.39 -0.59 8.67
N SER A 341 9.44 0.32 8.52
CA SER A 341 8.02 0.01 8.66
C SER A 341 7.37 0.09 7.28
N VAL A 342 6.58 -0.93 6.98
CA VAL A 342 5.96 -1.08 5.67
C VAL A 342 4.47 -0.91 5.83
N TRP A 343 3.95 -0.04 4.97
CA TRP A 343 2.53 0.16 4.80
C TRP A 343 2.09 -0.23 3.40
N SER A 344 1.15 -1.17 3.34
CA SER A 344 0.71 -1.77 2.07
C SER A 344 -0.74 -1.42 1.80
N PHE A 345 -0.99 -0.80 0.65
CA PHE A 345 -2.32 -0.68 0.07
C PHE A 345 -2.53 -1.80 -0.94
N SER A 346 -3.50 -2.66 -0.66
CA SER A 346 -3.88 -3.73 -1.58
C SER A 346 -5.30 -3.47 -2.12
N CYS A 347 -5.39 -3.30 -3.43
CA CYS A 347 -6.66 -3.27 -4.13
C CYS A 347 -6.86 -4.60 -4.84
N SER A 348 -7.77 -5.41 -4.30
CA SER A 348 -8.25 -6.62 -4.97
C SER A 348 -9.45 -6.26 -5.83
N ASN A 349 -9.32 -6.47 -7.14
CA ASN A 349 -10.49 -6.63 -7.97
C ASN A 349 -10.70 -8.13 -8.08
N GLN A 350 -11.66 -8.68 -7.34
CA GLN A 350 -12.11 -10.05 -7.57
C GLN A 350 -13.63 -10.01 -7.70
N ILE A 351 -14.13 -10.48 -8.85
CA ILE A 351 -15.49 -11.01 -8.95
C ILE A 351 -15.41 -12.37 -8.25
N LEU A 352 -16.02 -12.49 -7.08
CA LEU A 352 -16.21 -13.81 -6.49
C LEU A 352 -17.31 -14.51 -7.29
N ASN A 353 -16.93 -15.20 -8.36
CA ASN A 353 -17.66 -16.39 -8.74
C ASN A 353 -17.39 -17.39 -7.61
N PHE A 354 -18.27 -17.40 -6.61
CA PHE A 354 -18.47 -18.61 -5.80
C PHE A 354 -18.80 -19.71 -6.80
N TRP A 355 -17.79 -20.50 -7.19
CA TRP A 355 -18.05 -21.78 -7.83
C TRP A 355 -18.61 -22.69 -6.72
N ASN A 356 -19.80 -23.22 -7.02
CA ASN A 356 -20.57 -24.18 -6.22
C ASN A 356 -19.74 -25.31 -5.61
#